data_AF-A0A8T3WU44-F1
#
_entry.id   AF-A0A8T3WU44-F1
#
_cell.length_a   1.000
_cell.length_b   1.000
_cell.length_c   1.000
_cell.angle_alpha   90.00
_cell.angle_beta   90.00
_cell.angle_gamma   90.00
#
_symmetry.space_group_name_H-M   'P 1'
#
loop_
_entity.id
_entity.type
_entity.pdbx_description
1 polymer ?
#
loop_
_entity_poly.entity_id
_entity_poly.type
_entity_poly.pdbx_seq_one_letter_code
_entity_poly.pdbx_strand_id
1 'polypeptide(L)'
;MFYKDLDFRKELVRNFIRNNPKATHKEIKKKLHTKVDKVYKGKMAEAFKDAGIQPPRTFERKTKDEKRLILIDYVRKNQKAGGHIIRKDTKINFFTLFKTTEEMFEAAGIYYPRKEFRDLRNKEIELKKKQIIEVVRNDPLLSIDKIGRQLKTHPYSLFKNAEEIYNLAEIPFIEGGAKRRINKQNQVIDYIKQNTLATQREINMACKTHVQLIFKNGIFEAYQKAEVSFPFERLKVHGSAIKSIGEESRIFEKEIAEKLSGYGKVDRLVKTKRGFADVILERNKRKAVIEIKNYKAHEISISQVKQLNRYLEDINTDLGFLICLKKPKKDNFLMECNKIFIILESELTKIPYIMDL
;
A
#
# COMPACT_ATOMS: atom_id res chain seq x y z
N MET A 1 -32.55 9.56 -59.13
CA MET A 1 -32.81 8.13 -59.43
C MET A 1 -34.23 7.81 -59.01
N PHE A 2 -35.07 7.48 -59.99
CA PHE A 2 -36.53 7.44 -59.96
C PHE A 2 -37.14 6.78 -58.70
N TYR A 3 -38.23 7.37 -58.19
CA TYR A 3 -39.18 6.68 -57.32
C TYR A 3 -39.71 5.46 -58.09
N LYS A 4 -39.03 4.31 -57.97
CA LYS A 4 -39.58 3.03 -58.41
C LYS A 4 -40.98 2.92 -57.83
N ASP A 5 -41.95 2.76 -58.73
CA ASP A 5 -43.38 2.66 -58.45
C ASP A 5 -43.65 1.83 -57.19
N LEU A 6 -44.58 2.31 -56.34
CA LEU A 6 -44.91 1.66 -55.07
C LEU A 6 -45.31 0.20 -55.32
N ASP A 7 -46.02 -0.05 -56.42
CA ASP A 7 -46.50 -1.37 -56.80
C ASP A 7 -45.36 -2.30 -57.26
N PHE A 8 -44.34 -1.76 -57.94
CA PHE A 8 -43.12 -2.52 -58.24
C PHE A 8 -42.38 -2.94 -56.96
N ARG A 9 -42.33 -2.05 -55.95
CA ARG A 9 -41.71 -2.38 -54.65
C ARG A 9 -42.53 -3.40 -53.85
N LYS A 10 -43.86 -3.34 -53.91
CA LYS A 10 -44.74 -4.37 -53.34
C LYS A 10 -44.47 -5.72 -53.96
N GLU A 11 -44.41 -5.79 -55.29
CA GLU A 11 -44.19 -7.04 -56.02
C GLU A 11 -42.83 -7.67 -55.69
N LEU A 12 -41.76 -6.86 -55.58
CA LEU A 12 -40.45 -7.34 -55.14
C LEU A 12 -40.48 -7.94 -53.73
N VAL A 13 -41.13 -7.25 -52.77
CA VAL A 13 -41.26 -7.73 -51.39
C VAL A 13 -42.10 -9.01 -51.34
N ARG A 14 -43.21 -9.05 -52.08
CA ARG A 14 -44.12 -10.21 -52.20
C ARG A 14 -43.39 -11.45 -52.70
N ASN A 15 -42.67 -11.33 -53.81
CA ASN A 15 -41.92 -12.45 -54.40
C ASN A 15 -40.75 -12.90 -53.52
N PHE A 16 -40.09 -11.96 -52.83
CA PHE A 16 -39.04 -12.31 -51.88
C PHE A 16 -39.57 -13.10 -50.69
N ILE A 17 -40.74 -12.72 -50.15
CA ILE A 17 -41.40 -13.43 -49.05
C ILE A 17 -41.88 -14.82 -49.51
N ARG A 18 -42.44 -14.94 -50.72
CA ARG A 18 -42.80 -16.24 -51.32
C ARG A 18 -41.63 -17.21 -51.37
N ASN A 19 -40.48 -16.73 -51.81
CA ASN A 19 -39.26 -17.54 -51.90
C ASN A 19 -38.54 -17.73 -50.55
N ASN A 20 -38.88 -16.92 -49.54
CA ASN A 20 -38.26 -16.96 -48.21
C ASN A 20 -39.32 -16.81 -47.11
N PRO A 21 -40.11 -17.86 -46.81
CA PRO A 21 -41.26 -17.76 -45.89
C PRO A 21 -40.91 -17.40 -44.43
N LYS A 22 -39.62 -17.41 -44.07
CA LYS A 22 -39.11 -17.02 -42.74
C LYS A 22 -38.40 -15.66 -42.73
N ALA A 23 -38.50 -14.90 -43.82
CA ALA A 23 -37.79 -13.64 -43.99
C ALA A 23 -38.16 -12.61 -42.90
N THR A 24 -37.14 -11.96 -42.36
CA THR A 24 -37.27 -10.87 -41.40
C THR A 24 -37.23 -9.51 -42.10
N HIS A 25 -37.75 -8.47 -41.42
CA HIS A 25 -37.68 -7.08 -41.91
C HIS A 25 -36.23 -6.66 -42.27
N LYS A 26 -35.24 -7.16 -41.52
CA LYS A 26 -33.82 -6.85 -41.74
C LYS A 26 -33.29 -7.49 -43.02
N GLU A 27 -33.67 -8.72 -43.31
CA GLU A 27 -33.24 -9.44 -44.53
C GLU A 27 -33.83 -8.81 -45.78
N ILE A 28 -35.12 -8.47 -45.75
CA ILE A 28 -35.79 -7.77 -46.86
C ILE A 28 -35.13 -6.41 -47.12
N LYS A 29 -34.89 -5.62 -46.07
CA LYS A 29 -34.18 -4.33 -46.20
C LYS A 29 -32.76 -4.50 -46.75
N LYS A 30 -32.03 -5.54 -46.32
CA LYS A 30 -30.65 -5.78 -46.75
C LYS A 30 -30.57 -6.22 -48.22
N LYS A 31 -31.48 -7.10 -48.65
CA LYS A 31 -31.45 -7.71 -49.99
C LYS A 31 -32.15 -6.86 -51.05
N LEU A 32 -33.27 -6.23 -50.71
CA LEU A 32 -34.08 -5.46 -51.65
C LEU A 32 -33.88 -3.94 -51.51
N HIS A 33 -33.03 -3.50 -50.58
CA HIS A 33 -32.82 -2.08 -50.23
C HIS A 33 -34.12 -1.32 -49.93
N THR A 34 -35.17 -2.05 -49.53
CA THR A 34 -36.53 -1.54 -49.38
C THR A 34 -36.99 -1.73 -47.94
N LYS A 35 -37.50 -0.67 -47.31
CA LYS A 35 -38.12 -0.75 -45.98
C LYS A 35 -39.57 -1.18 -46.15
N VAL A 36 -39.96 -2.32 -45.56
CA VAL A 36 -41.33 -2.86 -45.69
C VAL A 36 -42.38 -1.89 -45.17
N ASP A 37 -42.08 -1.18 -44.07
CA ASP A 37 -42.95 -0.15 -43.49
C ASP A 37 -43.22 1.05 -44.42
N LYS A 38 -42.41 1.25 -45.48
CA LYS A 38 -42.64 2.27 -46.51
C LYS A 38 -43.51 1.78 -47.67
N VAL A 39 -43.78 0.47 -47.72
CA VAL A 39 -44.46 -0.21 -48.83
C VAL A 39 -45.82 -0.77 -48.39
N TYR A 40 -45.89 -1.29 -47.16
CA TYR A 40 -47.09 -1.84 -46.53
C TYR A 40 -47.38 -1.08 -45.23
N LYS A 41 -48.62 -0.58 -45.06
CA LYS A 41 -49.02 0.20 -43.87
C LYS A 41 -49.12 -0.68 -42.63
N GLY A 42 -49.56 -1.92 -42.79
CA GLY A 42 -49.57 -3.00 -41.79
C GLY A 42 -48.24 -3.75 -41.67
N LYS A 43 -47.14 -3.17 -42.18
CA LYS A 43 -45.76 -3.64 -42.03
C LYS A 43 -45.58 -5.09 -42.54
N MET A 44 -44.76 -5.89 -41.86
CA MET A 44 -44.47 -7.28 -42.23
C MET A 44 -45.73 -8.16 -42.26
N ALA A 45 -46.69 -7.97 -41.35
CA ALA A 45 -47.88 -8.82 -41.28
C ALA A 45 -48.74 -8.69 -42.54
N GLU A 46 -48.92 -7.46 -43.04
CA GLU A 46 -49.63 -7.20 -44.30
C GLU A 46 -48.84 -7.72 -45.50
N ALA A 47 -47.51 -7.57 -45.52
CA ALA A 47 -46.65 -8.09 -46.59
C ALA A 47 -46.69 -9.63 -46.71
N PHE A 48 -46.74 -10.35 -45.58
CA PHE A 48 -46.89 -11.80 -45.55
C PHE A 48 -48.28 -12.23 -46.06
N LYS A 49 -49.34 -11.55 -45.62
CA LYS A 49 -50.70 -11.80 -46.07
C LYS A 49 -50.86 -11.57 -47.58
N ASP A 50 -50.30 -10.48 -48.09
CA ASP A 50 -50.28 -10.14 -49.52
C ASP A 50 -49.45 -11.13 -50.36
N ALA A 51 -48.43 -11.76 -49.77
CA ALA A 51 -47.67 -12.84 -50.38
C ALA A 51 -48.40 -14.19 -50.41
N GLY A 52 -49.54 -14.33 -49.70
CA GLY A 52 -50.24 -15.59 -49.53
C GLY A 52 -49.57 -16.55 -48.54
N ILE A 53 -48.68 -16.05 -47.68
CA ILE A 53 -47.96 -16.85 -46.67
C ILE A 53 -48.48 -16.49 -45.29
N GLN A 54 -48.74 -17.51 -44.46
CA GLN A 54 -49.12 -17.29 -43.08
C GLN A 54 -47.97 -16.59 -42.32
N PRO A 55 -48.21 -15.42 -41.72
CA PRO A 55 -47.16 -14.72 -41.00
C PRO A 55 -46.68 -15.58 -39.81
N PRO A 56 -45.36 -15.61 -39.54
CA PRO A 56 -44.82 -16.24 -38.34
C PRO A 56 -45.59 -15.83 -37.06
N ARG A 57 -45.87 -16.80 -36.17
CA ARG A 57 -46.56 -16.61 -34.88
C ARG A 57 -45.99 -15.51 -33.97
N THR A 58 -44.78 -15.03 -34.28
CA THR A 58 -44.13 -13.90 -33.60
C THR A 58 -44.69 -12.52 -33.98
N PHE A 59 -45.49 -12.41 -35.04
CA PHE A 59 -46.11 -11.15 -35.48
C PHE A 59 -47.44 -10.85 -34.79
N GLU A 60 -48.11 -11.87 -34.26
CA GLU A 60 -49.32 -11.70 -33.43
C GLU A 60 -48.92 -11.29 -32.01
N ARG A 61 -49.48 -10.17 -31.53
CA ARG A 61 -49.27 -9.71 -30.15
C ARG A 61 -50.06 -10.61 -29.21
N LYS A 62 -49.36 -11.57 -28.58
CA LYS A 62 -49.95 -12.39 -27.52
C LYS A 62 -50.25 -11.58 -26.26
N THR A 63 -51.40 -11.85 -25.63
CA THR A 63 -51.79 -11.29 -24.34
C THR A 63 -50.87 -11.80 -23.21
N LYS A 64 -50.98 -11.23 -22.01
CA LYS A 64 -50.23 -11.72 -20.85
C LYS A 64 -50.64 -13.15 -20.49
N ASP A 65 -51.93 -13.46 -20.56
CA ASP A 65 -52.48 -14.76 -20.17
C ASP A 65 -52.09 -15.86 -21.16
N GLU A 66 -52.13 -15.57 -22.46
CA GLU A 66 -51.66 -16.51 -23.50
C GLU A 66 -50.17 -16.83 -23.31
N LYS A 67 -49.34 -15.83 -23.03
CA LYS A 67 -47.92 -16.04 -22.76
C LYS A 67 -47.72 -16.86 -21.47
N ARG A 68 -48.54 -16.63 -20.45
CA ARG A 68 -48.53 -17.38 -19.19
C ARG A 68 -48.85 -18.87 -19.44
N LEU A 69 -49.90 -19.15 -20.21
CA LEU A 69 -50.29 -20.52 -20.60
C LEU A 69 -49.20 -21.22 -21.42
N ILE A 70 -48.61 -20.55 -22.41
CA ILE A 70 -47.52 -21.12 -23.22
C ILE A 70 -46.32 -21.53 -22.35
N LEU A 71 -45.98 -20.71 -21.36
CA LEU A 71 -44.89 -21.03 -20.43
C LEU A 71 -45.24 -22.23 -19.53
N ILE A 72 -46.46 -22.26 -18.99
CA ILE A 72 -46.95 -23.38 -18.17
C ILE A 72 -46.92 -24.69 -18.97
N ASP A 73 -47.46 -24.69 -20.18
CA ASP A 73 -47.49 -25.87 -21.05
C ASP A 73 -46.10 -26.32 -21.46
N TYR A 74 -45.19 -25.38 -21.73
CA TYR A 74 -43.81 -25.70 -22.05
C TYR A 74 -43.11 -26.36 -20.86
N VAL A 75 -43.30 -25.83 -19.64
CA VAL A 75 -42.73 -26.41 -18.41
C VAL A 75 -43.30 -27.79 -18.14
N ARG A 76 -44.61 -28.00 -18.35
CA ARG A 76 -45.27 -29.32 -18.27
C ARG A 76 -44.62 -30.37 -19.16
N LYS A 77 -44.29 -29.98 -20.39
CA LYS A 77 -43.64 -30.86 -21.37
C LYS A 77 -42.12 -31.01 -21.15
N ASN A 78 -41.48 -30.07 -20.45
CA ASN A 78 -40.02 -29.99 -20.31
C ASN A 78 -39.59 -29.75 -18.85
N GLN A 79 -39.93 -30.69 -17.96
CA GLN A 79 -39.78 -30.55 -16.50
C GLN A 79 -38.33 -30.34 -16.00
N LYS A 80 -37.31 -30.64 -16.83
CA LYS A 80 -35.88 -30.43 -16.49
C LYS A 80 -35.30 -29.14 -17.08
N ALA A 81 -36.06 -28.38 -17.86
CA ALA A 81 -35.55 -27.20 -18.55
C ALA A 81 -35.21 -26.06 -17.57
N GLY A 82 -34.02 -25.48 -17.70
CA GLY A 82 -33.66 -24.27 -16.95
C GLY A 82 -34.35 -23.03 -17.53
N GLY A 83 -34.53 -21.98 -16.71
CA GLY A 83 -35.17 -20.73 -17.16
C GLY A 83 -34.56 -20.13 -18.43
N HIS A 84 -33.23 -20.27 -18.64
CA HIS A 84 -32.57 -19.81 -19.87
C HIS A 84 -33.02 -20.58 -21.12
N ILE A 85 -33.24 -21.89 -21.01
CA ILE A 85 -33.75 -22.76 -22.09
C ILE A 85 -35.19 -22.37 -22.41
N ILE A 86 -36.02 -22.27 -21.36
CA ILE A 86 -37.43 -21.88 -21.48
C ILE A 86 -37.56 -20.54 -22.20
N ARG A 87 -36.77 -19.52 -21.81
CA ARG A 87 -36.75 -18.21 -22.47
C ARG A 87 -36.28 -18.28 -23.92
N LYS A 88 -35.27 -19.10 -24.21
CA LYS A 88 -34.71 -19.25 -25.57
C LYS A 88 -35.71 -19.91 -26.51
N ASP A 89 -36.44 -20.91 -26.05
CA ASP A 89 -37.30 -21.73 -26.90
C ASP A 89 -38.69 -21.11 -27.05
N THR A 90 -39.27 -20.58 -25.97
CA THR A 90 -40.57 -19.91 -26.02
C THR A 90 -40.51 -18.50 -26.59
N LYS A 91 -39.31 -17.88 -26.62
CA LYS A 91 -39.09 -16.46 -26.93
C LYS A 91 -39.88 -15.51 -26.03
N ILE A 92 -40.33 -15.98 -24.86
CA ILE A 92 -41.08 -15.19 -23.88
C ILE A 92 -40.18 -14.91 -22.67
N ASN A 93 -40.15 -13.65 -22.23
CA ASN A 93 -39.50 -13.29 -20.98
C ASN A 93 -40.42 -13.65 -19.80
N PHE A 94 -40.21 -14.79 -19.16
CA PHE A 94 -41.06 -15.23 -18.06
C PHE A 94 -41.03 -14.28 -16.84
N PHE A 95 -39.97 -13.49 -16.65
CA PHE A 95 -39.88 -12.50 -15.56
C PHE A 95 -40.92 -11.38 -15.62
N THR A 96 -41.56 -11.17 -16.78
CA THR A 96 -42.68 -10.22 -16.90
C THR A 96 -44.02 -10.80 -16.44
N LEU A 97 -44.06 -12.11 -16.12
CA LEU A 97 -45.28 -12.89 -15.83
C LEU A 97 -45.20 -13.65 -14.51
N PHE A 98 -43.98 -14.02 -14.09
CA PHE A 98 -43.65 -14.70 -12.83
C PHE A 98 -42.45 -14.00 -12.20
N LYS A 99 -42.41 -13.87 -10.87
CA LYS A 99 -41.28 -13.26 -10.14
C LYS A 99 -40.03 -14.13 -10.22
N THR A 100 -40.19 -15.44 -10.19
CA THR A 100 -39.08 -16.41 -10.23
C THR A 100 -39.37 -17.57 -11.18
N THR A 101 -38.31 -18.32 -11.55
CA THR A 101 -38.47 -19.59 -12.27
C THR A 101 -39.21 -20.62 -11.42
N GLU A 102 -39.06 -20.57 -10.09
CA GLU A 102 -39.76 -21.45 -9.16
C GLU A 102 -41.28 -21.23 -9.21
N GLU A 103 -41.74 -19.99 -9.15
CA GLU A 103 -43.16 -19.63 -9.24
C GLU A 103 -43.79 -20.11 -10.56
N MET A 104 -43.04 -20.05 -11.67
CA MET A 104 -43.50 -20.57 -12.97
C MET A 104 -43.66 -22.10 -12.97
N PHE A 105 -42.78 -22.83 -12.27
CA PHE A 105 -42.87 -24.28 -12.11
C PHE A 105 -44.03 -24.67 -11.18
N GLU A 106 -44.21 -23.96 -10.08
CA GLU A 106 -45.35 -24.12 -9.17
C GLU A 106 -46.69 -23.87 -9.89
N ALA A 107 -46.78 -22.80 -10.69
CA ALA A 107 -47.96 -22.51 -11.51
C ALA A 107 -48.26 -23.59 -12.57
N ALA A 108 -47.25 -24.36 -12.97
CA ALA A 108 -47.42 -25.51 -13.85
C ALA A 108 -47.83 -26.80 -13.11
N GLY A 109 -47.82 -26.79 -11.78
CA GLY A 109 -48.05 -27.96 -10.92
C GLY A 109 -46.85 -28.90 -10.83
N ILE A 110 -45.62 -28.39 -11.04
CA ILE A 110 -44.41 -29.21 -11.11
C ILE A 110 -43.39 -28.74 -10.09
N TYR A 111 -42.71 -29.70 -9.45
CA TYR A 111 -41.60 -29.43 -8.55
C TYR A 111 -40.44 -28.76 -9.28
N TYR A 112 -39.89 -27.67 -8.73
CA TYR A 112 -38.74 -26.98 -9.31
C TYR A 112 -37.44 -27.76 -9.01
N PRO A 113 -36.81 -28.41 -10.01
CA PRO A 113 -35.74 -29.38 -9.79
C PRO A 113 -34.42 -28.79 -9.28
N ARG A 114 -34.33 -27.46 -9.15
CA ARG A 114 -33.12 -26.76 -8.66
C ARG A 114 -33.28 -26.19 -7.25
N LYS A 115 -34.40 -26.46 -6.57
CA LYS A 115 -34.67 -25.99 -5.21
C LYS A 115 -33.70 -26.59 -4.19
N GLU A 116 -33.59 -27.92 -4.15
CA GLU A 116 -32.63 -28.64 -3.28
C GLU A 116 -31.18 -28.20 -3.46
N PHE A 117 -30.72 -28.02 -4.71
CA PHE A 117 -29.36 -27.56 -5.00
C PHE A 117 -29.08 -26.17 -4.41
N ARG A 118 -30.07 -25.29 -4.38
CA ARG A 118 -29.95 -23.96 -3.77
C ARG A 118 -29.82 -24.07 -2.25
N ASP A 119 -30.62 -24.91 -1.63
CA ASP A 119 -30.63 -25.09 -0.18
C ASP A 119 -29.33 -25.74 0.32
N LEU A 120 -28.83 -26.76 -0.39
CA LEU A 120 -27.53 -27.37 -0.10
C LEU A 120 -26.39 -26.35 -0.21
N ARG A 121 -26.39 -25.54 -1.28
CA ARG A 121 -25.39 -24.49 -1.46
C ARG A 121 -25.46 -23.43 -0.34
N ASN A 122 -26.65 -23.03 0.08
CA ASN A 122 -26.83 -22.08 1.17
C ASN A 122 -26.30 -22.66 2.49
N LYS A 123 -26.57 -23.95 2.78
CA LYS A 123 -26.01 -24.64 3.96
C LYS A 123 -24.47 -24.67 3.93
N GLU A 124 -23.88 -24.95 2.78
CA GLU A 124 -22.42 -24.95 2.61
C GLU A 124 -21.82 -23.54 2.83
N ILE A 125 -22.47 -22.50 2.31
CA ILE A 125 -22.07 -21.10 2.52
C ILE A 125 -22.08 -20.76 4.01
N GLU A 126 -23.15 -21.10 4.73
CA GLU A 126 -23.27 -20.82 6.16
C GLU A 126 -22.25 -21.60 7.00
N LEU A 127 -21.92 -22.84 6.62
CA LEU A 127 -20.85 -23.60 7.25
C LEU A 127 -19.49 -22.92 7.08
N LYS A 128 -19.16 -22.47 5.87
CA LYS A 128 -17.89 -21.76 5.58
C LYS A 128 -17.79 -20.44 6.33
N LYS A 129 -18.91 -19.69 6.45
CA LYS A 129 -18.95 -18.48 7.26
C LYS A 129 -18.59 -18.76 8.72
N LYS A 130 -19.20 -19.79 9.31
CA LYS A 130 -18.91 -20.21 10.70
C LYS A 130 -17.44 -20.57 10.90
N GLN A 131 -16.85 -21.33 9.97
CA GLN A 131 -15.42 -21.67 10.02
C GLN A 131 -14.51 -20.44 9.97
N ILE A 132 -14.81 -19.47 9.10
CA ILE A 132 -14.05 -18.21 9.02
C ILE A 132 -14.14 -17.44 10.33
N ILE A 133 -15.33 -17.33 10.91
CA ILE A 133 -15.58 -16.65 12.19
C ILE A 133 -14.78 -17.33 13.32
N GLU A 134 -14.79 -18.65 13.39
CA GLU A 134 -14.05 -19.43 14.39
C GLU A 134 -12.53 -19.21 14.28
N VAL A 135 -11.97 -19.22 13.06
CA VAL A 135 -10.55 -18.94 12.85
C VAL A 135 -10.20 -17.52 13.31
N VAL A 136 -11.05 -16.54 13.04
CA VAL A 136 -10.85 -15.15 13.47
C VAL A 136 -10.95 -15.00 14.99
N ARG A 137 -11.84 -15.74 15.66
CA ARG A 137 -11.91 -15.79 17.13
C ARG A 137 -10.64 -16.36 17.76
N ASN A 138 -10.11 -17.43 17.17
CA ASN A 138 -8.93 -18.13 17.70
C ASN A 138 -7.63 -17.37 17.42
N ASP A 139 -7.50 -16.70 16.27
CA ASP A 139 -6.35 -15.85 15.93
C ASP A 139 -6.80 -14.55 15.25
N PRO A 140 -7.11 -13.50 16.04
CA PRO A 140 -7.50 -12.19 15.54
C PRO A 140 -6.41 -11.48 14.71
N LEU A 141 -5.14 -11.90 14.81
CA LEU A 141 -4.04 -11.28 14.08
C LEU A 141 -3.81 -11.92 12.70
N LEU A 142 -4.52 -13.00 12.40
CA LEU A 142 -4.45 -13.65 11.11
C LEU A 142 -5.01 -12.72 10.01
N SER A 143 -4.32 -12.66 8.88
CA SER A 143 -4.77 -11.90 7.71
C SER A 143 -5.88 -12.66 6.98
N ILE A 144 -6.85 -11.93 6.41
CA ILE A 144 -7.95 -12.51 5.62
C ILE A 144 -7.43 -13.42 4.50
N ASP A 145 -6.33 -13.06 3.83
CA ASP A 145 -5.72 -13.89 2.78
C ASP A 145 -5.14 -15.22 3.29
N LYS A 146 -4.68 -15.27 4.54
CA LYS A 146 -4.18 -16.51 5.17
C LYS A 146 -5.35 -17.40 5.55
N ILE A 147 -6.41 -16.82 6.12
CA ILE A 147 -7.67 -17.53 6.40
C ILE A 147 -8.21 -18.15 5.12
N GLY A 148 -8.24 -17.38 4.03
CA GLY A 148 -8.76 -17.87 2.75
C GLY A 148 -7.92 -19.00 2.14
N ARG A 149 -6.60 -18.97 2.30
CA ARG A 149 -5.71 -20.07 1.90
C ARG A 149 -5.92 -21.32 2.76
N GLN A 150 -6.04 -21.16 4.08
CA GLN A 150 -6.26 -22.25 5.02
C GLN A 150 -7.60 -22.96 4.75
N LEU A 151 -8.66 -22.20 4.54
CA LEU A 151 -10.02 -22.71 4.35
C LEU A 151 -10.39 -22.94 2.86
N LYS A 152 -9.43 -22.74 1.94
CA LYS A 152 -9.63 -22.83 0.48
C LYS A 152 -10.88 -22.08 0.01
N THR A 153 -11.14 -20.92 0.61
CA THR A 153 -12.38 -20.14 0.44
C THR A 153 -12.02 -18.67 0.37
N HIS A 154 -12.58 -17.90 -0.56
CA HIS A 154 -12.32 -16.46 -0.63
C HIS A 154 -13.26 -15.71 0.33
N PRO A 155 -12.79 -15.15 1.47
CA PRO A 155 -13.71 -14.64 2.49
C PRO A 155 -14.60 -13.50 1.98
N TYR A 156 -14.09 -12.61 1.14
CA TYR A 156 -14.89 -11.53 0.53
C TYR A 156 -15.96 -12.00 -0.47
N SER A 157 -16.01 -13.30 -0.80
CA SER A 157 -17.15 -13.86 -1.56
C SER A 157 -18.35 -14.20 -0.66
N LEU A 158 -18.12 -14.30 0.65
CA LEU A 158 -19.12 -14.69 1.66
C LEU A 158 -19.50 -13.53 2.59
N PHE A 159 -18.63 -12.53 2.72
CA PHE A 159 -18.78 -11.35 3.56
C PHE A 159 -18.57 -10.07 2.74
N LYS A 160 -19.26 -9.01 3.12
CA LYS A 160 -19.16 -7.67 2.53
C LYS A 160 -17.76 -7.07 2.71
N ASN A 161 -17.17 -7.23 3.89
CA ASN A 161 -15.85 -6.72 4.22
C ASN A 161 -15.25 -7.47 5.43
N ALA A 162 -14.01 -7.14 5.80
CA ALA A 162 -13.36 -7.77 6.95
C ALA A 162 -14.03 -7.37 8.27
N GLU A 163 -14.51 -6.14 8.40
CA GLU A 163 -15.18 -5.64 9.60
C GLU A 163 -16.43 -6.47 9.97
N GLU A 164 -17.23 -6.89 8.98
CA GLU A 164 -18.36 -7.78 9.19
C GLU A 164 -17.93 -9.11 9.84
N ILE A 165 -16.80 -9.67 9.41
CA ILE A 165 -16.27 -10.92 9.98
C ILE A 165 -15.92 -10.72 11.46
N TYR A 166 -15.29 -9.59 11.80
CA TYR A 166 -14.91 -9.24 13.18
C TYR A 166 -16.13 -9.02 14.07
N ASN A 167 -17.13 -8.30 13.56
CA ASN A 167 -18.38 -8.06 14.28
C ASN A 167 -19.13 -9.37 14.56
N LEU A 168 -19.22 -10.26 13.57
CA LEU A 168 -19.81 -11.60 13.76
C LEU A 168 -18.98 -12.51 14.66
N ALA A 169 -17.67 -12.29 14.72
CA ALA A 169 -16.78 -12.96 15.66
C ALA A 169 -16.82 -12.37 17.08
N GLU A 170 -17.52 -11.25 17.30
CA GLU A 170 -17.61 -10.54 18.58
C GLU A 170 -16.26 -10.04 19.09
N ILE A 171 -15.38 -9.63 18.17
CA ILE A 171 -14.06 -9.08 18.48
C ILE A 171 -13.88 -7.68 17.86
N PRO A 172 -13.14 -6.77 18.52
CA PRO A 172 -12.85 -5.46 17.95
C PRO A 172 -12.12 -5.57 16.62
N PHE A 173 -12.58 -4.83 15.62
CA PHE A 173 -11.92 -4.79 14.32
C PHE A 173 -10.49 -4.27 14.43
N ILE A 174 -9.53 -5.04 13.90
CA ILE A 174 -8.12 -4.66 13.86
C ILE A 174 -7.73 -4.37 12.41
N GLU A 175 -7.38 -3.12 12.13
CA GLU A 175 -6.90 -2.71 10.82
C GLU A 175 -5.64 -3.48 10.40
N GLY A 176 -5.47 -3.69 9.09
CA GLY A 176 -4.34 -4.46 8.55
C GLY A 176 -2.96 -3.89 8.93
N GLY A 177 -2.84 -2.56 8.97
CA GLY A 177 -1.60 -1.89 9.43
C GLY A 177 -1.31 -2.17 10.90
N ALA A 178 -2.33 -2.08 11.76
CA ALA A 178 -2.23 -2.39 13.18
C ALA A 178 -1.86 -3.86 13.42
N LYS A 179 -2.50 -4.81 12.73
CA LYS A 179 -2.14 -6.25 12.80
C LYS A 179 -0.68 -6.49 12.47
N ARG A 180 -0.19 -5.90 11.37
CA ARG A 180 1.21 -6.03 10.94
C ARG A 180 2.16 -5.50 12.01
N ARG A 181 1.83 -4.35 12.60
CA ARG A 181 2.60 -3.76 13.70
C ARG A 181 2.63 -4.66 14.92
N ILE A 182 1.48 -5.17 15.38
CA ILE A 182 1.38 -6.06 16.55
C ILE A 182 2.19 -7.34 16.30
N ASN A 183 2.03 -7.98 15.14
CA ASN A 183 2.82 -9.16 14.77
C ASN A 183 4.33 -8.88 14.80
N LYS A 184 4.76 -7.70 14.35
CA LYS A 184 6.17 -7.29 14.42
C LYS A 184 6.64 -6.99 15.84
N GLN A 185 5.79 -6.40 16.68
CA GLN A 185 6.09 -6.21 18.10
C GLN A 185 6.29 -7.56 18.79
N ASN A 186 5.40 -8.54 18.56
CA ASN A 186 5.51 -9.89 19.12
C ASN A 186 6.80 -10.58 18.66
N GLN A 187 7.14 -10.50 17.37
CA GLN A 187 8.42 -11.04 16.85
C GLN A 187 9.65 -10.43 17.53
N VAL A 188 9.62 -9.12 17.81
CA VAL A 188 10.72 -8.46 18.54
C VAL A 188 10.76 -8.90 19.99
N ILE A 189 9.61 -8.99 20.65
CA ILE A 189 9.49 -9.43 22.05
C ILE A 189 10.02 -10.86 22.20
N ASP A 190 9.59 -11.79 21.34
CA ASP A 190 10.03 -13.19 21.36
C ASP A 190 11.54 -13.30 21.12
N TYR A 191 12.06 -12.50 20.18
CA TYR A 191 13.50 -12.46 19.92
C TYR A 191 14.30 -11.95 21.12
N ILE A 192 13.82 -10.90 21.81
CA ILE A 192 14.46 -10.36 23.03
C ILE A 192 14.44 -11.40 24.15
N LYS A 193 13.32 -12.12 24.34
CA LYS A 193 13.23 -13.20 25.36
C LYS A 193 14.28 -14.29 25.13
N GLN A 194 14.56 -14.61 23.87
CA GLN A 194 15.57 -15.61 23.49
C GLN A 194 17.00 -15.05 23.49
N ASN A 195 17.15 -13.74 23.31
CA ASN A 195 18.43 -13.04 23.14
C ASN A 195 18.47 -11.82 24.04
N THR A 196 18.47 -12.03 25.35
CA THR A 196 18.30 -10.97 26.37
C THR A 196 19.33 -9.86 26.26
N LEU A 197 20.53 -10.15 25.74
CA LEU A 197 21.58 -9.17 25.56
C LEU A 197 21.57 -8.47 24.19
N ALA A 198 20.68 -8.79 23.26
CA ALA A 198 20.74 -8.30 21.89
C ALA A 198 20.76 -6.76 21.77
N THR A 199 21.63 -6.22 20.92
CA THR A 199 21.65 -4.81 20.56
C THR A 199 20.44 -4.46 19.68
N GLN A 200 20.08 -3.18 19.64
CA GLN A 200 19.04 -2.70 18.73
C GLN A 200 19.32 -3.04 17.26
N ARG A 201 20.59 -3.03 16.84
CA ARG A 201 20.98 -3.39 15.48
C ARG A 201 20.70 -4.86 15.20
N GLU A 202 21.06 -5.75 16.11
CA GLU A 202 20.82 -7.19 15.99
C GLU A 202 19.31 -7.48 15.92
N ILE A 203 18.53 -6.87 16.82
CA ILE A 203 17.06 -6.97 16.81
C ILE A 203 16.50 -6.49 15.47
N ASN A 204 16.94 -5.32 14.98
CA ASN A 204 16.44 -4.76 13.73
C ASN A 204 16.71 -5.68 12.53
N MET A 205 17.92 -6.27 12.47
CA MET A 205 18.31 -7.20 11.41
C MET A 205 17.53 -8.51 11.49
N ALA A 206 17.44 -9.11 12.67
CA ALA A 206 16.78 -10.40 12.87
C ALA A 206 15.28 -10.31 12.61
N CYS A 207 14.62 -9.29 13.17
CA CYS A 207 13.17 -9.09 13.04
C CYS A 207 12.77 -8.35 11.76
N LYS A 208 13.75 -7.89 10.95
CA LYS A 208 13.54 -7.11 9.71
C LYS A 208 12.60 -5.93 9.93
N THR A 209 12.87 -5.15 10.97
CA THR A 209 12.07 -3.98 11.38
C THR A 209 12.95 -2.97 12.10
N HIS A 210 12.50 -1.73 12.23
CA HIS A 210 13.13 -0.76 13.14
C HIS A 210 12.31 -0.68 14.42
N VAL A 211 12.92 -0.99 15.56
CA VAL A 211 12.26 -0.98 16.87
C VAL A 211 11.56 0.36 17.14
N GLN A 212 12.17 1.51 16.78
CA GLN A 212 11.56 2.84 17.00
C GLN A 212 10.30 3.10 16.16
N LEU A 213 10.10 2.38 15.05
CA LEU A 213 8.90 2.54 14.23
C LEU A 213 7.69 1.80 14.82
N ILE A 214 7.94 0.77 15.64
CA ILE A 214 6.88 -0.10 16.16
C ILE A 214 6.64 0.08 17.66
N PHE A 215 7.63 0.54 18.44
CA PHE A 215 7.48 0.86 19.86
C PHE A 215 7.62 2.38 20.08
N LYS A 216 6.71 2.96 20.89
CA LYS A 216 6.65 4.40 21.15
C LYS A 216 7.86 4.88 21.94
N ASN A 217 8.30 4.12 22.94
CA ASN A 217 9.52 4.44 23.72
C ASN A 217 10.74 3.63 23.23
N GLY A 218 10.72 3.23 21.95
CA GLY A 218 11.84 2.55 21.29
C GLY A 218 12.23 1.24 21.96
N ILE A 219 13.54 1.01 22.09
CA ILE A 219 14.08 -0.25 22.61
C ILE A 219 13.72 -0.53 24.06
N PHE A 220 13.59 0.50 24.89
CA PHE A 220 13.25 0.32 26.30
C PHE A 220 11.85 -0.29 26.48
N GLU A 221 10.86 0.19 25.71
CA GLU A 221 9.52 -0.39 25.72
C GLU A 221 9.52 -1.83 25.22
N ALA A 222 10.32 -2.15 24.19
CA ALA A 222 10.42 -3.51 23.68
C ALA A 222 10.95 -4.49 24.74
N TYR A 223 11.97 -4.09 25.49
CA TYR A 223 12.53 -4.86 26.61
C TYR A 223 11.56 -4.99 27.78
N GLN A 224 10.91 -3.89 28.15
CA GLN A 224 9.88 -3.88 29.20
C GLN A 224 8.74 -4.85 28.86
N LYS A 225 8.22 -4.80 27.63
CA LYS A 225 7.17 -5.71 27.15
C LYS A 225 7.63 -7.16 26.99
N ALA A 226 8.94 -7.38 26.85
CA ALA A 226 9.53 -8.70 26.88
C ALA A 226 9.73 -9.24 28.29
N GLU A 227 9.49 -8.43 29.33
CA GLU A 227 9.75 -8.76 30.74
C GLU A 227 11.22 -9.12 30.97
N VAL A 228 12.12 -8.46 30.25
CA VAL A 228 13.58 -8.64 30.33
C VAL A 228 14.23 -7.31 30.73
N SER A 229 15.12 -7.35 31.71
CA SER A 229 15.93 -6.18 32.11
C SER A 229 16.78 -5.70 30.95
N PHE A 230 16.69 -4.41 30.63
CA PHE A 230 17.51 -3.81 29.60
C PHE A 230 19.00 -3.86 30.01
N PRO A 231 19.93 -4.30 29.15
CA PRO A 231 21.35 -4.39 29.48
C PRO A 231 22.00 -2.99 29.44
N PHE A 232 21.79 -2.19 30.49
CA PHE A 232 22.29 -0.81 30.59
C PHE A 232 23.81 -0.70 30.42
N GLU A 233 24.55 -1.74 30.79
CA GLU A 233 26.00 -1.87 30.58
C GLU A 233 26.42 -1.70 29.11
N ARG A 234 25.51 -1.97 28.16
CA ARG A 234 25.75 -1.81 26.72
C ARG A 234 25.49 -0.41 26.18
N LEU A 235 24.88 0.48 26.96
CA LEU A 235 24.90 1.89 26.61
C LEU A 235 26.37 2.31 26.66
N LYS A 236 27.04 2.29 25.52
CA LYS A 236 28.25 3.08 25.32
C LYS A 236 27.81 4.51 25.57
N VAL A 237 27.94 4.95 26.82
CA VAL A 237 27.68 6.32 27.17
C VAL A 237 28.71 7.09 26.36
N HIS A 238 28.28 7.75 25.28
CA HIS A 238 29.13 8.73 24.63
C HIS A 238 29.61 9.64 25.76
N GLY A 239 30.93 9.84 25.91
CA GLY A 239 31.47 10.56 27.06
C GLY A 239 30.78 11.91 27.30
N SER A 240 30.26 12.54 26.24
CA SER A 240 29.45 13.75 26.29
C SER A 240 28.14 13.66 27.09
N ALA A 241 27.59 12.47 27.31
CA ALA A 241 26.39 12.23 28.13
C ALA A 241 26.73 11.97 29.60
N ILE A 242 27.99 11.72 29.94
CA ILE A 242 28.46 11.65 31.33
C ILE A 242 28.79 13.08 31.78
N LYS A 243 28.02 13.61 32.74
CA LYS A 243 28.16 15.00 33.22
C LYS A 243 29.59 15.33 33.63
N SER A 244 30.28 14.45 34.35
CA SER A 244 31.66 14.66 34.81
C SER A 244 32.66 14.79 33.66
N ILE A 245 32.53 14.00 32.59
CA ILE A 245 33.39 14.11 31.39
C ILE A 245 33.10 15.41 30.64
N GLY A 246 31.84 15.84 30.58
CA GLY A 246 31.46 17.13 30.01
C GLY A 246 32.05 18.32 30.79
N GLU A 247 32.02 18.25 32.11
CA GLU A 247 32.66 19.24 33.01
C GLU A 247 34.17 19.27 32.80
N GLU A 248 34.82 18.10 32.77
CA GLU A 248 36.25 17.97 32.53
C GLU A 248 36.66 18.56 31.17
N SER A 249 35.88 18.29 30.12
CA SER A 249 36.13 18.82 28.77
C SER A 249 36.04 20.35 28.73
N ARG A 250 35.07 20.94 29.46
CA ARG A 250 34.91 22.41 29.55
C ARG A 250 36.05 23.07 30.32
N ILE A 251 36.52 22.43 31.39
CA ILE A 251 37.68 22.91 32.17
C ILE A 251 38.91 22.92 31.26
N PHE A 252 39.16 21.81 30.56
CA PHE A 252 40.28 21.70 29.62
C PHE A 252 40.21 22.77 28.52
N GLU A 253 39.05 22.96 27.88
CA GLU A 253 38.87 24.01 26.87
C GLU A 253 39.15 25.42 27.42
N LYS A 254 38.71 25.70 28.66
CA LYS A 254 38.96 26.98 29.33
C LYS A 254 40.44 27.20 29.59
N GLU A 255 41.15 26.20 30.12
CA GLU A 255 42.59 26.29 30.40
C GLU A 255 43.40 26.53 29.12
N ILE A 256 43.06 25.84 28.03
CA ILE A 256 43.70 26.05 26.74
C ILE A 256 43.43 27.46 26.22
N ALA A 257 42.17 27.94 26.28
CA ALA A 257 41.84 29.30 25.86
C ALA A 257 42.60 30.37 26.67
N GLU A 258 42.76 30.18 27.98
CA GLU A 258 43.57 31.05 28.84
C GLU A 258 45.05 31.05 28.42
N LYS A 259 45.64 29.88 28.16
CA LYS A 259 47.02 29.78 27.65
C LYS A 259 47.19 30.50 26.30
N LEU A 260 46.22 30.34 25.39
CA LEU A 260 46.23 30.99 24.08
C LEU A 260 46.12 32.52 24.16
N SER A 261 45.48 33.06 25.21
CA SER A 261 45.39 34.52 25.41
C SER A 261 46.76 35.17 25.62
N GLY A 262 47.76 34.41 26.08
CA GLY A 262 49.16 34.85 26.14
C GLY A 262 49.83 35.03 24.77
N TYR A 263 49.23 34.53 23.70
CA TYR A 263 49.78 34.59 22.34
C TYR A 263 49.08 35.60 21.42
N GLY A 264 47.88 36.04 21.76
CA GLY A 264 47.09 36.96 20.94
C GLY A 264 45.67 37.17 21.48
N LYS A 265 44.83 37.84 20.69
CA LYS A 265 43.43 38.05 21.05
C LYS A 265 42.64 36.75 20.85
N VAL A 266 41.91 36.32 21.87
CA VAL A 266 41.13 35.07 21.87
C VAL A 266 39.64 35.39 21.94
N ASP A 267 38.89 34.95 20.94
CA ASP A 267 37.43 34.95 20.94
C ASP A 267 36.92 33.51 21.10
N ARG A 268 36.14 33.22 22.15
CA ARG A 268 35.64 31.88 22.46
C ARG A 268 34.23 31.64 21.92
N LEU A 269 33.88 30.37 21.67
CA LEU A 269 32.54 29.92 21.26
C LEU A 269 31.99 30.73 20.09
N VAL A 270 32.79 30.88 19.04
CA VAL A 270 32.44 31.75 17.91
C VAL A 270 31.46 31.04 16.99
N LYS A 271 30.30 31.66 16.79
CA LYS A 271 29.26 31.15 15.88
C LYS A 271 29.73 31.20 14.43
N THR A 272 29.66 30.08 13.74
CA THR A 272 29.91 29.93 12.30
C THR A 272 28.61 29.62 11.55
N LYS A 273 28.64 29.49 10.22
CA LYS A 273 27.45 29.10 9.46
C LYS A 273 27.03 27.67 9.77
N ARG A 274 28.01 26.82 10.13
CA ARG A 274 27.85 25.36 10.30
C ARG A 274 28.02 24.88 11.74
N GLY A 275 28.13 25.78 12.73
CA GLY A 275 28.25 25.41 14.13
C GLY A 275 28.87 26.49 15.01
N PHE A 276 29.65 26.06 15.99
CA PHE A 276 30.46 26.91 16.85
C PHE A 276 31.89 26.39 16.81
N ALA A 277 32.84 27.29 16.58
CA ALA A 277 34.26 27.01 16.78
C ALA A 277 34.63 27.28 18.24
N ASP A 278 35.47 26.43 18.82
CA ASP A 278 35.84 26.55 20.24
C ASP A 278 36.56 27.89 20.51
N VAL A 279 37.55 28.22 19.67
CA VAL A 279 38.35 29.45 19.77
C VAL A 279 38.71 30.01 18.39
N ILE A 280 38.68 31.34 18.23
CA ILE A 280 39.43 32.06 17.20
C ILE A 280 40.58 32.81 17.88
N LEU A 281 41.80 32.58 17.41
CA LEU A 281 43.00 33.30 17.85
C LEU A 281 43.43 34.29 16.78
N GLU A 282 43.56 35.56 17.15
CA GLU A 282 44.07 36.62 16.29
C GLU A 282 45.43 37.12 16.79
N ARG A 283 46.44 37.08 15.93
CA ARG A 283 47.81 37.52 16.21
C ARG A 283 48.39 38.15 14.95
N ASN A 284 49.02 39.32 15.07
CA ASN A 284 49.68 40.02 13.95
C ASN A 284 48.78 40.16 12.70
N LYS A 285 47.49 40.48 12.90
CA LYS A 285 46.44 40.57 11.86
C LYS A 285 46.10 39.25 11.15
N ARG A 286 46.65 38.12 11.59
CA ARG A 286 46.31 36.78 11.12
C ARG A 286 45.36 36.10 12.10
N LYS A 287 44.40 35.34 11.57
CA LYS A 287 43.43 34.57 12.35
C LYS A 287 43.69 33.08 12.21
N ALA A 288 43.54 32.33 13.30
CA ALA A 288 43.50 30.88 13.27
C ALA A 288 42.24 30.37 13.96
N VAL A 289 41.62 29.34 13.38
CA VAL A 289 40.49 28.65 14.02
C VAL A 289 41.03 27.48 14.83
N ILE A 290 40.61 27.39 16.09
CA ILE A 290 41.13 26.42 17.04
C ILE A 290 39.98 25.57 17.55
N GLU A 291 40.16 24.26 17.47
CA GLU A 291 39.23 23.26 18.01
C GLU A 291 39.95 22.43 19.07
N ILE A 292 39.33 22.25 20.24
CA ILE A 292 39.93 21.63 21.42
C ILE A 292 39.20 20.32 21.71
N LYS A 293 39.95 19.23 21.87
CA LYS A 293 39.40 17.88 22.09
C LYS A 293 40.10 17.17 23.24
N ASN A 294 39.40 17.04 24.37
CA ASN A 294 39.82 16.26 25.54
C ASN A 294 39.57 14.75 25.33
N TYR A 295 40.16 14.16 24.29
CA TYR A 295 40.08 12.71 24.04
C TYR A 295 41.24 11.97 24.70
N LYS A 296 40.94 11.18 25.73
CA LYS A 296 41.94 10.35 26.44
C LYS A 296 42.21 9.01 25.74
N ALA A 297 41.17 8.35 25.24
CA ALA A 297 41.27 6.99 24.69
C ALA A 297 41.52 6.96 23.18
N HIS A 298 41.03 7.96 22.45
CA HIS A 298 41.00 7.97 20.98
C HIS A 298 41.83 9.11 20.41
N GLU A 299 42.46 8.85 19.26
CA GLU A 299 43.10 9.88 18.45
C GLU A 299 42.07 10.72 17.71
N ILE A 300 42.48 11.90 17.25
CA ILE A 300 41.67 12.77 16.41
C ILE A 300 41.33 12.07 15.09
N SER A 301 40.03 12.00 14.77
CA SER A 301 39.55 11.42 13.53
C SER A 301 39.58 12.41 12.37
N ILE A 302 39.60 11.89 11.14
CA ILE A 302 39.48 12.70 9.91
C ILE A 302 38.20 13.54 9.88
N SER A 303 37.11 13.07 10.53
CA SER A 303 35.86 13.85 10.61
C SER A 303 36.04 15.16 11.38
N GLN A 304 36.90 15.20 12.40
CA GLN A 304 37.21 16.42 13.14
C GLN A 304 38.04 17.40 12.28
N VAL A 305 39.00 16.88 11.52
CA VAL A 305 39.77 17.68 10.55
C VAL A 305 38.85 18.30 9.50
N LYS A 306 37.93 17.51 8.94
CA LYS A 306 36.92 18.01 7.99
C LYS A 306 35.97 19.03 8.60
N GLN A 307 35.63 18.89 9.89
CA GLN A 307 34.82 19.87 10.60
C GLN A 307 35.56 21.21 10.74
N LEU A 308 36.82 21.18 11.17
CA LEU A 308 37.65 22.38 11.27
C LEU A 308 37.82 23.06 9.91
N ASN A 309 38.04 22.30 8.82
CA ASN A 309 38.11 22.87 7.46
C ASN A 309 36.87 23.71 7.10
N ARG A 310 35.68 23.23 7.47
CA ARG A 310 34.44 23.97 7.23
C ARG A 310 34.35 25.26 8.04
N TYR A 311 34.95 25.31 9.22
CA TYR A 311 35.01 26.54 10.02
C TYR A 311 36.02 27.54 9.44
N LEU A 312 37.14 27.06 8.90
CA LEU A 312 38.11 27.88 8.16
C LEU A 312 37.45 28.59 6.97
N GLU A 313 36.66 27.84 6.18
CA GLU A 313 35.85 28.39 5.08
C GLU A 313 34.84 29.45 5.58
N ASP A 314 34.14 29.18 6.68
CA ASP A 314 33.12 30.08 7.22
C ASP A 314 33.71 31.39 7.76
N ILE A 315 34.94 31.36 8.28
CA ILE A 315 35.66 32.48 8.91
C ILE A 315 36.60 33.18 7.90
N ASN A 316 36.76 32.62 6.70
CA ASN A 316 37.65 33.11 5.65
C ASN A 316 39.12 33.24 6.12
N THR A 317 39.64 32.16 6.71
CA THR A 317 41.06 32.02 7.08
C THR A 317 41.62 30.68 6.61
N ASP A 318 42.94 30.63 6.41
CA ASP A 318 43.64 29.47 5.85
C ASP A 318 44.34 28.59 6.92
N LEU A 319 44.25 28.97 8.21
CA LEU A 319 45.03 28.33 9.27
C LEU A 319 44.15 27.80 10.40
N GLY A 320 44.27 26.51 10.70
CA GLY A 320 43.55 25.84 11.78
C GLY A 320 44.42 25.00 12.69
N PHE A 321 44.03 24.92 13.97
CA PHE A 321 44.66 24.04 14.96
C PHE A 321 43.65 23.13 15.65
N LEU A 322 44.00 21.86 15.78
CA LEU A 322 43.30 20.87 16.61
C LEU A 322 44.18 20.55 17.81
N ILE A 323 43.77 21.00 19.00
CA ILE A 323 44.52 20.80 20.25
C ILE A 323 43.95 19.57 20.95
N CYS A 324 44.80 18.61 21.27
CA CYS A 324 44.38 17.32 21.82
C CYS A 324 45.36 16.77 22.86
N LEU A 325 44.92 15.74 23.62
CA LEU A 325 45.79 15.00 24.53
C LEU A 325 46.53 13.85 23.84
N LYS A 326 45.99 13.34 22.72
CA LYS A 326 46.57 12.22 21.97
C LYS A 326 46.61 12.52 20.49
N LYS A 327 47.82 12.59 19.95
CA LYS A 327 48.10 12.93 18.55
C LYS A 327 47.92 11.71 17.64
N PRO A 328 47.29 11.85 16.46
CA PRO A 328 47.32 10.81 15.42
C PRO A 328 48.69 10.74 14.74
N LYS A 329 48.94 9.63 14.01
CA LYS A 329 50.18 9.45 13.22
C LYS A 329 50.44 10.56 12.20
N LYS A 330 49.37 11.08 11.59
CA LYS A 330 49.42 12.22 10.66
C LYS A 330 48.84 13.43 11.36
N ASP A 331 49.67 14.43 11.59
CA ASP A 331 49.36 15.62 12.39
C ASP A 331 49.30 16.92 11.59
N ASN A 332 49.56 16.85 10.27
CA ASN A 332 49.41 17.97 9.36
C ASN A 332 48.49 17.61 8.19
N PHE A 333 47.65 18.56 7.80
CA PHE A 333 46.71 18.38 6.70
C PHE A 333 46.71 19.65 5.85
N LEU A 334 46.89 19.47 4.54
CA LEU A 334 46.61 20.48 3.54
C LEU A 334 45.29 20.09 2.87
N MET A 335 44.26 20.92 3.06
CA MET A 335 42.94 20.73 2.50
C MET A 335 42.62 21.95 1.64
N GLU A 336 42.72 21.79 0.33
CA GLU A 336 42.65 22.92 -0.61
C GLU A 336 43.74 23.95 -0.31
N CYS A 337 43.37 25.18 0.05
CA CYS A 337 44.30 26.22 0.52
C CYS A 337 44.53 26.21 2.04
N ASN A 338 43.77 25.43 2.80
CA ASN A 338 43.77 25.47 4.26
C ASN A 338 44.83 24.52 4.86
N LYS A 339 45.59 25.04 5.81
CA LYS A 339 46.59 24.32 6.61
C LYS A 339 46.01 24.02 7.99
N ILE A 340 45.89 22.74 8.32
CA ILE A 340 45.42 22.28 9.62
C ILE A 340 46.53 21.52 10.32
N PHE A 341 46.85 21.94 11.55
CA PHE A 341 47.82 21.29 12.42
C PHE A 341 47.12 20.66 13.61
N ILE A 342 47.45 19.41 13.91
CA ILE A 342 47.05 18.75 15.13
C ILE A 342 48.23 18.85 16.09
N ILE A 343 48.02 19.42 17.27
CA ILE A 343 49.07 19.61 18.26
C ILE A 343 48.63 19.08 19.62
N LEU A 344 49.62 18.68 20.42
CA LEU A 344 49.39 18.35 21.82
C LEU A 344 49.27 19.63 22.65
N GLU A 345 48.64 19.52 23.82
CA GLU A 345 48.66 20.61 24.82
C GLU A 345 50.09 21.07 25.17
N SER A 346 51.05 20.14 25.26
CA SER A 346 52.45 20.47 25.53
C SER A 346 53.15 21.22 24.37
N GLU A 347 52.51 21.28 23.19
CA GLU A 347 53.05 21.90 21.98
C GLU A 347 52.42 23.27 21.68
N LEU A 348 51.62 23.83 22.58
CA LEU A 348 50.95 25.13 22.37
C LEU A 348 51.92 26.27 22.02
N THR A 349 53.16 26.20 22.52
CA THR A 349 54.22 27.18 22.23
C THR A 349 54.62 27.22 20.75
N LYS A 350 54.23 26.23 19.94
CA LYS A 350 54.46 26.21 18.47
C LYS A 350 53.49 27.12 17.72
N ILE A 351 52.31 27.44 18.29
CA ILE A 351 51.27 28.22 17.60
C ILE A 351 51.79 29.59 17.15
N PRO A 352 52.41 30.42 18.00
CA PRO A 352 52.90 31.73 17.58
C PRO A 352 53.85 31.64 16.38
N TYR A 353 54.81 30.72 16.42
CA TYR A 353 55.77 30.53 15.33
C TYR A 353 55.09 30.13 14.02
N ILE A 354 54.09 29.25 14.07
CA ILE A 354 53.35 28.81 12.88
C ILE A 354 52.47 29.95 12.33
N MET A 355 51.89 30.78 13.20
CA MET A 355 51.09 31.93 12.78
C MET A 355 51.93 33.05 12.15
N ASP A 356 53.17 33.20 12.62
CA ASP A 356 54.10 34.24 12.17
C ASP A 356 54.85 33.86 10.86
N LEU A 357 54.68 32.62 10.35
CA LEU A 357 55.17 32.14 9.04
C LEU A 357 54.20 32.46 7.90
#